data_AF-A0A1H0HYQ0-F1
#
_entry.id   AF-A0A1H0HYQ0-F1
#
_cell.length_a   1.000
_cell.length_b   1.000
_cell.length_c   1.000
_cell.angle_alpha   90.00
_cell.angle_beta   90.00
_cell.angle_gamma   90.00
#
_symmetry.space_group_name_H-M   'P 1'
#
loop_
_entity.id
_entity.type
_entity.pdbx_description
1 polymer ?
#
loop_
_entity_poly.entity_id
_entity_poly.type
_entity_poly.pdbx_seq_one_letter_code
_entity_poly.pdbx_strand_id
1 'polypeptide(L)' 'MSVVMLIIIGAAAGFLATRMMRIEADIVTTVAIGIAGALVGGLVLQVLLTVMGAFAGLIGAILGAMLLIWLWQTYVQKK' A
#
# COMPACT_ATOMS: atom_id res chain seq x y z
N MET A 1 6.38 -8.24 11.82
CA MET A 1 6.52 -6.77 12.00
C MET A 1 6.04 -6.44 13.40
N SER A 2 6.88 -5.81 14.21
CA SER A 2 6.73 -5.66 15.66
C SER A 2 5.45 -4.90 15.98
N VAL A 3 4.51 -5.52 16.72
CA VAL A 3 3.25 -4.91 17.19
C VAL A 3 3.47 -3.51 17.79
N VAL A 4 4.63 -3.30 18.42
CA VAL A 4 5.12 -2.01 18.93
C VAL A 4 5.06 -0.89 17.88
N MET A 5 5.48 -1.15 16.64
CA MET A 5 5.51 -0.13 15.59
C MET A 5 4.10 0.27 15.15
N LEU A 6 3.15 -0.68 15.16
CA LEU A 6 1.75 -0.42 14.84
C LEU A 6 1.10 0.42 15.95
N ILE A 7 1.43 0.15 17.21
CA ILE A 7 0.99 0.97 18.35
C ILE A 7 1.56 2.39 18.25
N ILE A 8 2.83 2.56 17.89
CA ILE A 8 3.45 3.89 17.73
C ILE A 8 2.81 4.66 16.57
N ILE A 9 2.65 4.02 15.41
CA ILE A 9 2.03 4.65 14.23
C ILE A 9 0.56 4.97 14.51
N GLY A 10 -0.17 4.05 15.14
CA GLY A 10 -1.55 4.26 15.57
C GLY A 10 -1.67 5.42 16.54
N ALA A 11 -0.85 5.46 17.60
CA ALA A 11 -0.87 6.56 18.57
C ALA A 11 -0.52 7.92 17.93
N ALA A 12 0.47 7.96 17.03
CA ALA A 12 0.82 9.17 16.30
C ALA A 12 -0.31 9.64 15.37
N ALA A 13 -0.93 8.72 14.63
CA ALA A 13 -2.06 9.01 13.76
C ALA A 13 -3.30 9.47 14.56
N GLY A 14 -3.59 8.82 15.68
CA GLY A 14 -4.67 9.18 16.60
C GLY A 14 -4.51 10.58 17.17
N PHE A 15 -3.31 10.92 17.66
CA PHE A 15 -2.99 12.25 18.18
C PHE A 15 -3.11 13.34 17.11
N LEU A 16 -2.63 13.05 15.89
CA LEU A 16 -2.76 13.99 14.78
C LEU A 16 -4.23 14.21 14.40
N ALA A 17 -5.03 13.14 14.35
CA ALA A 17 -6.45 13.20 14.01
C ALA A 17 -7.26 13.98 15.05
N THR A 18 -7.08 13.68 16.34
CA THR A 18 -7.80 14.39 17.43
C THR A 18 -7.42 15.86 17.49
N ARG A 19 -6.14 16.20 17.24
CA ARG A 19 -5.68 17.58 17.16
C ARG A 19 -6.24 18.33 15.95
N MET A 20 -6.26 17.71 14.77
CA MET A 20 -6.85 18.29 13.55
C MET A 20 -8.36 18.51 13.69
N MET A 21 -9.05 17.60 14.37
CA MET A 21 -10.49 17.70 14.62
C MET A 21 -10.86 18.58 15.82
N ARG A 22 -9.87 19.12 16.55
CA ARG A 22 -10.07 19.91 17.79
C ARG A 22 -10.91 19.19 18.83
N ILE A 23 -10.79 17.86 18.90
CA ILE A 23 -11.46 17.03 19.88
C ILE A 23 -10.47 16.73 20.99
N GLU A 24 -10.80 17.15 22.22
CA GLU A 24 -10.06 16.77 23.42
C GLU A 24 -10.47 15.35 23.81
N ALA A 25 -9.76 14.37 23.26
CA ALA A 25 -9.95 12.96 23.56
C ALA A 25 -8.88 12.49 24.55
N ASP A 26 -9.28 11.69 25.54
CA ASP A 26 -8.35 11.03 26.46
C ASP A 26 -7.34 10.13 25.72
N ILE A 27 -6.23 9.81 26.41
CA ILE A 27 -5.13 9.01 25.85
C ILE A 27 -5.64 7.68 25.28
N VAL A 28 -6.52 6.98 26.01
CA VAL A 28 -7.09 5.69 25.59
C VAL A 28 -7.91 5.85 24.32
N THR A 29 -8.77 6.87 24.25
CA THR A 29 -9.61 7.16 23.08
C THR A 29 -8.76 7.54 21.87
N THR A 30 -7.73 8.34 22.07
CA THR A 30 -6.76 8.74 21.02
C THR A 30 -6.07 7.51 20.43
N VAL A 31 -5.60 6.58 21.27
CA VAL A 31 -4.97 5.33 20.81
C VAL A 31 -5.98 4.43 20.09
N ALA A 32 -7.22 4.32 20.59
CA ALA A 32 -8.26 3.52 19.95
C ALA A 32 -8.63 4.05 18.56
N ILE A 33 -8.82 5.37 18.41
CA ILE A 33 -9.04 6.03 17.12
C ILE A 33 -7.83 5.81 16.21
N GLY A 34 -6.63 5.91 16.75
CA GLY A 34 -5.38 5.65 16.04
C GLY A 34 -5.29 4.24 15.46
N ILE A 35 -5.62 3.22 16.26
CA ILE A 35 -5.66 1.82 15.82
C ILE A 35 -6.75 1.63 14.75
N ALA A 36 -7.96 2.15 14.97
CA ALA A 36 -9.04 2.07 13.98
C ALA A 36 -8.64 2.74 12.66
N GLY A 37 -8.01 3.92 12.72
CA GLY A 37 -7.48 4.64 11.58
C GLY A 37 -6.35 3.88 10.87
N ALA A 38 -5.47 3.21 11.60
CA ALA A 38 -4.41 2.38 11.03
C ALA A 38 -4.96 1.14 10.30
N LEU A 39 -6.02 0.52 10.83
CA LEU A 39 -6.70 -0.59 10.17
C LEU A 39 -7.35 -0.13 8.85
N VAL A 40 -8.09 0.98 8.88
CA VAL A 40 -8.73 1.53 7.68
C VAL A 40 -7.69 2.01 6.67
N GLY A 41 -6.68 2.76 7.11
CA GLY A 41 -5.59 3.24 6.26
C GLY A 41 -4.79 2.10 5.64
N GLY A 42 -4.54 1.03 6.40
CA GLY A 42 -3.92 -0.20 5.90
C GLY A 42 -4.75 -0.87 4.80
N LEU A 43 -6.07 -1.00 5.00
CA LEU A 43 -6.97 -1.56 3.99
C LEU A 43 -7.05 -0.71 2.72
N VAL A 44 -7.17 0.62 2.87
CA VAL A 44 -7.20 1.55 1.73
C VAL A 44 -5.90 1.47 0.94
N LEU A 45 -4.75 1.49 1.64
CA LEU A 45 -3.45 1.37 1.00
C LEU A 45 -3.32 0.01 0.29
N GLN A 46 -3.79 -1.07 0.91
CA GLN A 46 -3.75 -2.40 0.31
C GLN A 46 -4.56 -2.48 -0.98
N VAL A 47 -5.78 -1.94 -1.00
CA VAL A 47 -6.60 -1.87 -2.21
C VAL A 47 -5.89 -1.07 -3.29
N LEU A 48 -5.35 0.10 -2.94
CA LEU A 48 -4.66 0.97 -3.88
C LEU A 48 -3.44 0.28 -4.50
N LEU A 49 -2.59 -0.33 -3.67
CA LEU A 49 -1.41 -1.08 -4.12
C LEU A 49 -1.79 -2.30 -4.97
N THR A 50 -2.87 -2.99 -4.64
CA THR A 50 -3.34 -4.14 -5.42
C THR A 50 -3.78 -3.72 -6.82
N VAL A 51 -4.55 -2.64 -6.92
CA VAL A 51 -5.01 -2.10 -8.21
C VAL A 51 -3.82 -1.59 -9.02
N MET A 52 -2.95 -0.78 -8.41
CA MET A 52 -1.72 -0.29 -9.07
C MET A 52 -0.82 -1.46 -9.52
N GLY A 53 -0.66 -2.48 -8.67
CA GLY A 53 0.12 -3.67 -8.97
C GLY A 53 -0.46 -4.47 -10.14
N ALA A 54 -1.78 -4.59 -10.24
CA ALA A 54 -2.43 -5.25 -11.37
C ALA A 54 -2.18 -4.52 -12.70
N PHE A 55 -2.30 -3.18 -12.72
CA PHE A 55 -1.99 -2.38 -13.91
C PHE A 55 -0.49 -2.44 -14.27
N ALA A 56 0.39 -2.33 -13.28
CA ALA A 56 1.82 -2.46 -13.49
C ALA A 56 2.19 -3.86 -14.02
N GLY A 57 1.55 -4.91 -13.50
CA GLY A 57 1.71 -6.28 -13.96
C GLY A 57 1.25 -6.48 -15.41
N LEU A 58 0.13 -5.87 -15.81
CA LEU A 58 -0.34 -5.90 -17.20
C LEU A 58 0.68 -5.27 -18.14
N ILE A 59 1.17 -4.07 -17.81
CA ILE A 59 2.18 -3.36 -18.61
C ILE A 59 3.47 -4.18 -18.67
N GLY A 60 3.94 -4.69 -17.53
CA GLY A 60 5.13 -5.53 -17.46
C GLY A 60 5.00 -6.82 -18.28
N ALA A 61 3.83 -7.46 -18.28
CA ALA A 61 3.57 -8.66 -19.06
C ALA A 61 3.57 -8.38 -20.57
N ILE A 62 2.96 -7.27 -21.02
CA ILE A 62 2.97 -6.85 -22.42
C ILE A 62 4.41 -6.59 -22.88
N LEU A 63 5.17 -5.80 -22.11
CA LEU A 63 6.57 -5.52 -22.41
C LEU A 63 7.42 -6.78 -22.43
N GLY A 64 7.22 -7.69 -21.47
CA GLY A 64 7.90 -8.98 -21.41
C GLY A 64 7.59 -9.85 -22.64
N ALA A 65 6.32 -9.92 -23.06
CA ALA A 65 5.91 -10.67 -24.23
C ALA A 65 6.53 -10.09 -25.52
N MET A 66 6.52 -8.76 -25.69
CA MET A 66 7.17 -8.10 -26.82
C MET A 66 8.67 -8.43 -26.88
N LEU A 67 9.33 -8.41 -25.73
CA LEU A 67 10.76 -8.71 -25.62
C LEU A 67 11.06 -10.18 -25.98
N LEU A 68 10.24 -11.12 -25.50
CA LEU A 68 10.34 -12.54 -25.85
C LEU A 68 10.09 -12.80 -27.33
N ILE A 69 9.09 -12.16 -27.94
CA ILE A 69 8.81 -12.27 -29.38
C ILE A 69 9.99 -11.75 -30.19
N TRP A 70 10.55 -10.60 -29.80
CA TRP A 70 11.72 -10.03 -30.46
C TRP A 70 12.94 -10.96 -30.39
N LEU A 71 13.20 -11.57 -29.24
CA LEU A 71 14.24 -12.60 -29.08
C LEU A 71 13.98 -13.81 -29.99
N TRP A 72 12.75 -14.32 -30.01
CA TRP A 72 12.39 -15.46 -30.85
C TRP A 72 12.60 -15.15 -32.35
N GLN A 73 12.17 -13.98 -32.81
CA GLN A 73 12.38 -13.54 -34.20
C GLN A 73 13.86 -13.39 -34.54
N THR A 74 14.65 -12.83 -33.61
CA THR A 74 16.07 -12.53 -33.84
C THR A 74 16.94 -13.79 -33.86
N TYR A 75 16.68 -14.75 -32.99
CA TYR A 75 17.57 -15.91 -32.79
C TYR A 75 17.04 -17.22 -33.38
N VAL A 76 15.72 -17.41 -33.44
CA VAL A 76 15.11 -18.69 -33.84
C VAL A 76 14.58 -18.64 -35.27
N GLN A 77 13.94 -17.54 -35.68
CA GLN A 77 13.42 -17.42 -37.06
C GLN A 77 14.50 -17.09 -38.12
N LYS A 78 15.66 -16.57 -37.72
CA LYS A 78 16.75 -16.20 -38.65
C LYS A 78 17.67 -17.37 -39.03
N LYS A 79 17.25 -18.62 -38.80
CA LYS A 79 17.97 -19.84 -39.21
C LYS A 79 17.18 -20.63 -40.24
#